data_AF-A0A7T4N8V5-F1
#
_entry.id   AF-A0A7T4N8V5-F1
#
_cell.length_a   1.000
_cell.length_b   1.000
_cell.length_c   1.000
_cell.angle_alpha   90.00
_cell.angle_beta   90.00
_cell.angle_gamma   90.00
#
_symmetry.space_group_name_H-M   'P 1'
#
loop_
_entity.id
_entity.type
_entity.pdbx_description
1 polymer ?
#
loop_
_entity_poly.entity_id
_entity_poly.type
_entity_poly.pdbx_seq_one_letter_code
_entity_poly.pdbx_strand_id
1 'polypeptide(L)'
;MPPRPDPLFAIAERLILSLYDGGVLSPAVLERVIASVGAARWDTAADSRAKDDRSLREIVVSVMMPGNALDQVDQDFAAVIEHIVGVTKETARPSRGGDRRTADKSRKAAAPPPADSSDEADSELLEQLAGTRGASARKTKPTRAANTTRPGAGFSPLQNATPPKKR
;
A
#
# COMPACT_ATOMS: atom_id res chain seq x y z
N MET A 1 -15.55 12.57 36.04
CA MET A 1 -14.15 12.21 35.71
C MET A 1 -14.09 12.01 34.20
N PRO A 2 -13.25 12.74 33.46
CA PRO A 2 -13.02 12.40 32.06
C PRO A 2 -12.42 10.98 31.97
N PRO A 3 -12.76 10.21 30.93
CA PRO A 3 -12.19 8.87 30.74
C PRO A 3 -10.67 8.98 30.66
N ARG A 4 -9.97 8.12 31.40
CA ARG A 4 -8.51 8.09 31.39
C ARG A 4 -8.09 7.64 29.96
N PRO A 5 -7.28 8.44 29.24
CA PRO A 5 -6.83 8.06 27.91
C PRO A 5 -6.03 6.76 27.99
N ASP A 6 -6.18 5.91 26.97
CA ASP A 6 -5.42 4.67 26.85
C ASP A 6 -3.92 5.01 26.80
N PRO A 7 -3.09 4.51 27.74
CA PRO A 7 -1.67 4.85 27.79
C PRO A 7 -0.93 4.47 26.50
N LEU A 8 -1.36 3.40 25.82
CA LEU A 8 -0.76 2.99 24.55
C LEU A 8 -1.09 3.97 23.42
N PHE A 9 -2.34 4.44 23.39
CA PHE A 9 -2.77 5.48 22.45
C PHE A 9 -1.99 6.78 22.67
N ALA A 10 -1.85 7.24 23.92
CA ALA A 10 -1.12 8.46 24.23
C ALA A 10 0.37 8.41 23.80
N ILE A 11 1.01 7.24 23.96
CA ILE A 11 2.38 7.03 23.48
C ILE A 11 2.43 7.07 21.95
N ALA A 12 1.51 6.37 21.27
CA ALA A 12 1.43 6.35 19.82
C ALA A 12 1.16 7.74 19.24
N GLU A 13 0.21 8.48 19.81
CA GLU A 13 -0.13 9.86 19.45
C GLU A 13 1.10 10.75 19.52
N ARG A 14 1.80 10.77 20.66
CA ARG A 14 3.00 11.59 20.84
C ARG A 14 4.12 11.20 19.87
N LEU A 15 4.30 9.90 19.61
CA LEU A 15 5.30 9.41 18.69
C LEU A 15 4.99 9.85 17.25
N ILE A 16 3.75 9.67 16.79
CA ILE A 16 3.30 10.06 15.46
C ILE A 16 3.45 11.57 15.27
N LEU A 17 3.02 12.38 16.25
CA LEU A 17 3.18 13.83 16.21
C LEU A 17 4.66 14.25 16.14
N SER A 18 5.53 13.63 16.96
CA SER A 18 6.96 13.94 16.91
C SER A 18 7.63 13.58 15.58
N LEU A 19 7.21 12.49 14.95
CA LEU A 19 7.70 12.06 13.64
C LEU A 19 7.20 12.99 12.53
N TYR A 20 5.95 13.46 12.64
CA TYR A 20 5.35 14.42 11.72
C TYR A 20 6.06 15.77 11.79
N ASP A 21 6.21 16.32 13.00
CA ASP A 21 6.91 17.59 13.21
C ASP A 21 8.40 17.50 12.80
N GLY A 22 8.99 16.32 12.92
CA GLY A 22 10.35 16.02 12.44
C GLY A 22 10.47 15.82 10.93
N GLY A 23 9.36 15.80 10.18
CA GLY A 23 9.35 15.59 8.73
C GLY A 23 9.76 14.18 8.28
N VAL A 24 9.77 13.20 9.21
CA VAL A 24 10.17 11.81 8.95
C VAL A 24 8.98 10.86 8.89
N LEU A 25 7.76 11.36 9.09
CA LEU A 25 6.54 10.58 9.00
C LEU A 25 6.22 10.27 7.54
N SER A 26 6.55 9.05 7.11
CA SER A 26 6.11 8.48 5.83
C SER A 26 4.99 7.45 6.05
N PRO A 27 4.21 7.10 5.01
CA PRO A 27 3.15 6.08 5.12
C PRO A 27 3.64 4.76 5.74
N ALA A 28 4.80 4.26 5.30
CA ALA A 28 5.38 3.02 5.83
C ALA A 28 5.81 3.11 7.31
N VAL A 29 6.31 4.27 7.74
CA VAL A 29 6.66 4.49 9.15
C VAL A 29 5.40 4.51 10.00
N LEU A 30 4.36 5.19 9.52
CA LEU A 30 3.08 5.28 10.20
C LEU A 30 2.44 3.90 10.39
N GLU A 31 2.41 3.07 9.34
CA GLU A 31 1.96 1.67 9.42
C GLU A 31 2.71 0.89 10.49
N ARG A 32 4.04 1.01 10.54
CA ARG A 32 4.87 0.29 11.51
C ARG A 32 4.62 0.76 12.95
N VAL A 33 4.42 2.05 13.15
CA VAL A 33 4.07 2.61 14.47
C VAL A 33 2.70 2.08 14.89
N ILE A 34 1.68 2.19 14.04
CA ILE A 34 0.32 1.71 14.34
C ILE A 34 0.34 0.20 14.61
N ALA A 35 1.05 -0.58 13.79
CA ALA A 35 1.22 -2.02 13.96
C ALA A 35 1.87 -2.39 15.30
N SER A 36 2.88 -1.62 15.73
CA SER A 36 3.57 -1.86 17.00
C SER A 36 2.66 -1.67 18.21
N VAL A 37 1.61 -0.86 18.08
CA VAL A 37 0.66 -0.53 19.13
C VAL A 37 -0.73 -1.09 18.79
N GLY A 38 -0.84 -2.16 17.99
CA GLY A 38 -2.09 -2.67 17.41
C GLY A 38 -3.23 -3.08 18.38
N ALA A 39 -3.03 -2.94 19.70
CA ALA A 39 -4.05 -3.08 20.74
C ALA A 39 -4.58 -1.74 21.30
N ALA A 40 -4.05 -0.60 20.86
CA ALA A 40 -4.49 0.71 21.30
C ALA A 40 -5.94 1.02 20.88
N ARG A 41 -6.66 1.73 21.74
CA ARG A 41 -7.99 2.25 21.44
C ARG A 41 -7.92 3.52 20.60
N TRP A 42 -7.91 3.35 19.28
CA TRP A 42 -7.87 4.46 18.30
C TRP A 42 -9.15 5.32 18.25
N ASP A 43 -10.27 4.84 18.82
CA ASP A 43 -11.52 5.61 18.94
C ASP A 43 -11.44 6.73 19.99
N THR A 44 -10.37 6.76 20.78
CA THR A 44 -10.18 7.77 21.83
C THR A 44 -10.04 9.16 21.20
N ALA A 45 -10.54 10.19 21.88
CA ALA A 45 -10.32 11.57 21.47
C ALA A 45 -8.81 11.87 21.52
N ALA A 46 -8.27 12.37 20.41
CA ALA A 46 -6.92 12.89 20.35
C ALA A 46 -6.93 14.29 20.98
N ASP A 47 -6.26 14.45 22.12
CA ASP A 47 -6.17 15.75 22.80
C ASP A 47 -4.94 16.54 22.32
N SER A 48 -3.99 15.89 21.67
CA SER A 48 -2.73 16.50 21.23
C SER A 48 -2.80 16.94 19.76
N ARG A 49 -2.15 18.07 19.46
CA ARG A 49 -2.03 18.63 18.10
C ARG A 49 -0.57 18.80 17.71
N ALA A 50 -0.30 18.73 16.41
CA ALA A 50 1.00 19.03 15.84
C ALA A 50 1.30 20.54 15.84
N LYS A 51 2.52 20.91 15.46
CA LYS A 51 2.96 22.31 15.39
C LYS A 51 2.15 23.16 14.40
N ASP A 52 1.50 22.53 13.43
CA ASP A 52 0.63 23.17 12.43
C ASP A 52 -0.86 23.10 12.79
N ASP A 53 -1.18 22.91 14.08
CA ASP A 53 -2.54 22.80 14.62
C ASP A 53 -3.38 21.63 14.10
N ARG A 54 -2.78 20.70 13.34
CA ARG A 54 -3.48 19.49 12.89
C ARG A 54 -3.59 18.46 14.00
N SER A 55 -4.75 17.82 14.05
CA SER A 55 -5.02 16.66 14.90
C SER A 55 -4.34 15.40 14.37
N LEU A 56 -4.14 14.41 15.25
CA LEU A 56 -3.60 13.10 14.87
C LEU A 56 -4.37 12.48 13.69
N ARG A 57 -5.71 12.59 13.70
CA ARG A 57 -6.57 11.99 12.67
C ARG A 57 -6.33 12.61 11.31
N GLU A 58 -6.27 13.95 11.25
CA GLU A 58 -5.98 14.69 10.02
C GLU A 58 -4.59 14.36 9.46
N ILE A 59 -3.59 14.23 10.34
CA ILE A 59 -2.22 13.86 9.95
C ILE A 59 -2.20 12.46 9.35
N VAL A 60 -2.81 11.48 10.02
CA VAL A 60 -2.86 10.09 9.55
C VAL A 60 -3.57 9.99 8.20
N VAL A 61 -4.73 10.65 8.05
CA VAL A 61 -5.47 10.68 6.77
C VAL A 61 -4.66 11.39 5.69
N SER A 62 -4.07 12.56 5.99
CA SER A 62 -3.27 13.31 5.03
C SER A 62 -2.04 12.54 4.54
N VAL A 63 -1.44 11.71 5.39
CA VAL A 63 -0.26 10.90 5.04
C VAL A 63 -0.64 9.66 4.25
N MET A 64 -1.70 8.94 4.67
CA MET A 64 -2.10 7.67 4.03
C MET A 64 -2.97 7.87 2.80
N MET A 65 -3.72 8.97 2.72
CA MET A 65 -4.64 9.31 1.63
C MET A 65 -4.37 10.73 1.13
N PRO A 66 -3.22 10.96 0.46
CA PRO A 66 -2.90 12.27 -0.08
C PRO A 66 -3.90 12.65 -1.18
N GLY A 67 -4.48 13.84 -1.07
CA GLY A 67 -5.44 14.38 -2.06
C GLY A 67 -6.92 14.16 -1.73
N ASN A 68 -7.25 13.43 -0.67
CA ASN A 68 -8.61 13.39 -0.16
C ASN A 68 -8.98 14.71 0.54
N ALA A 69 -10.22 15.15 0.36
CA ALA A 69 -10.77 16.26 1.13
C ALA A 69 -10.92 15.82 2.60
N LEU A 70 -10.50 16.68 3.53
CA LEU A 70 -10.62 16.45 4.99
C LEU A 70 -12.06 16.64 5.49
N ASP A 71 -13.05 16.29 4.68
CA ASP A 71 -14.47 16.46 5.00
C ASP A 71 -14.98 15.29 5.87
N GLN A 72 -14.39 14.10 5.73
CA GLN A 72 -14.78 12.87 6.45
C GLN A 72 -13.61 12.26 7.23
N VAL A 73 -12.80 13.09 7.89
CA VAL A 73 -11.56 12.67 8.59
C VAL A 73 -11.78 11.51 9.55
N ASP A 74 -12.87 11.52 10.32
CA ASP A 74 -13.13 10.46 11.31
C ASP A 74 -13.38 9.09 10.65
N GLN A 75 -14.13 9.07 9.55
CA GLN A 75 -14.46 7.85 8.82
C GLN A 75 -13.24 7.33 8.04
N ASP A 76 -12.55 8.24 7.38
CA ASP A 76 -11.31 7.98 6.65
C ASP A 76 -10.21 7.45 7.58
N PHE A 77 -10.06 8.06 8.75
CA PHE A 77 -9.15 7.61 9.79
C PHE A 77 -9.49 6.20 10.27
N ALA A 78 -10.77 5.94 10.59
CA ALA A 78 -11.20 4.61 11.03
C ALA A 78 -10.89 3.54 9.97
N ALA A 79 -11.14 3.82 8.69
CA ALA A 79 -10.84 2.93 7.58
C ALA A 79 -9.32 2.64 7.46
N VAL A 80 -8.47 3.66 7.60
CA VAL A 80 -7.01 3.51 7.57
C VAL A 80 -6.52 2.65 8.74
N ILE A 81 -6.98 2.94 9.96
CA ILE A 81 -6.60 2.17 11.15
C ILE A 81 -7.07 0.71 11.02
N GLU A 82 -8.31 0.49 10.59
CA GLU A 82 -8.85 -0.86 10.37
C GLU A 82 -8.03 -1.62 9.32
N HIS A 83 -7.66 -0.97 8.22
CA HIS A 83 -6.82 -1.57 7.19
C HIS A 83 -5.47 -2.04 7.76
N ILE A 84 -4.76 -1.17 8.48
CA ILE A 84 -3.42 -1.47 9.02
C ILE A 84 -3.50 -2.55 10.11
N VAL A 85 -4.44 -2.42 11.04
CA VAL A 85 -4.63 -3.41 12.12
C VAL A 85 -5.16 -4.74 11.56
N GLY A 86 -5.94 -4.72 10.49
CA GLY A 86 -6.39 -5.92 9.76
C GLY A 86 -5.23 -6.68 9.12
N VAL A 87 -4.34 -5.97 8.41
CA VAL A 87 -3.15 -6.56 7.76
C VAL A 87 -2.18 -7.17 8.79
N THR A 88 -1.99 -6.54 9.94
CA THR A 88 -1.12 -7.08 11.00
C THR A 88 -1.68 -8.37 11.62
N LYS A 89 -3.00 -8.51 11.72
CA LYS A 89 -3.64 -9.75 12.17
C LYS A 89 -3.56 -10.88 11.14
N GLU A 90 -3.65 -10.55 9.85
CA GLU A 90 -3.55 -11.51 8.75
C GLU A 90 -2.13 -12.07 8.61
N THR A 91 -1.11 -11.23 8.74
CA THR A 91 0.31 -11.62 8.69
C THR A 91 0.78 -12.43 9.91
N ALA A 92 0.10 -12.30 11.07
CA ALA A 92 0.36 -13.11 12.25
C ALA A 92 -0.26 -14.52 12.18
N ARG A 93 -1.16 -14.78 11.23
CA ARG A 93 -1.67 -16.12 10.95
C ARG A 93 -0.73 -16.82 9.95
N PRO A 94 -0.18 -18.00 10.26
CA PRO A 94 0.54 -18.76 9.24
C PRO A 94 -0.43 -19.05 8.10
N SER A 95 -0.05 -18.68 6.89
CA SER A 95 -0.88 -18.73 5.69
C SER A 95 -1.58 -20.08 5.55
N ARG A 96 -2.87 -20.12 5.84
CA ARG A 96 -3.80 -21.04 5.22
C ARG A 96 -4.58 -20.19 4.23
N GLY A 97 -4.29 -20.45 2.97
CA GLY A 97 -4.71 -19.61 1.85
C GLY A 97 -6.22 -19.51 1.67
N GLY A 98 -6.56 -18.65 0.70
CA GLY A 98 -7.87 -18.59 0.09
C GLY A 98 -8.81 -17.55 0.70
N ASP A 99 -9.42 -16.78 -0.20
CA ASP A 99 -10.64 -15.98 0.01
C ASP A 99 -10.51 -14.64 0.75
N ARG A 100 -10.06 -13.62 0.02
CA ARG A 100 -10.65 -12.28 0.13
C ARG A 100 -11.81 -12.16 -0.85
N ARG A 101 -12.96 -12.74 -0.49
CA ARG A 101 -14.27 -12.30 -0.98
C ARG A 101 -14.85 -11.32 0.03
N THR A 102 -14.85 -10.05 -0.35
CA THR A 102 -15.67 -9.00 0.25
C THR A 102 -17.13 -9.41 0.21
N ALA A 103 -17.68 -9.80 1.36
CA ALA A 103 -19.10 -10.02 1.53
C ALA A 103 -19.79 -8.67 1.83
N ASP A 104 -20.17 -7.95 0.77
CA ASP A 104 -21.22 -6.94 0.87
C ASP A 104 -22.56 -7.65 1.09
N LYS A 105 -23.27 -7.23 2.14
CA LYS A 105 -24.49 -7.88 2.62
C LYS A 105 -25.67 -6.93 2.44
N SER A 106 -26.15 -6.83 1.21
CA SER A 106 -27.43 -6.17 0.89
C SER A 106 -28.58 -7.19 0.88
N ARG A 107 -29.58 -6.95 1.72
CA ARG A 107 -30.78 -7.79 1.97
C ARG A 107 -31.71 -7.79 0.74
N LYS A 108 -32.38 -8.93 0.47
CA LYS A 108 -33.87 -9.09 0.35
C LYS A 108 -34.29 -10.19 -0.66
N ALA A 109 -34.87 -11.26 -0.10
CA ALA A 109 -35.85 -12.24 -0.61
C ALA A 109 -35.97 -12.65 -2.11
N ALA A 110 -36.00 -13.99 -2.29
CA ALA A 110 -36.80 -14.82 -3.24
C ALA A 110 -36.10 -15.53 -4.43
N ALA A 111 -36.09 -16.88 -4.36
CA ALA A 111 -36.02 -17.94 -5.40
C ALA A 111 -34.73 -18.19 -6.26
N PRO A 112 -34.38 -19.46 -6.61
CA PRO A 112 -33.19 -19.85 -7.41
C PRO A 112 -33.53 -20.20 -8.89
N PRO A 113 -32.60 -20.69 -9.74
CA PRO A 113 -31.25 -20.24 -10.19
C PRO A 113 -31.29 -19.86 -11.72
N PRO A 114 -30.16 -19.62 -12.44
CA PRO A 114 -29.36 -20.72 -13.01
C PRO A 114 -27.83 -20.49 -12.95
N ALA A 115 -27.11 -21.61 -13.00
CA ALA A 115 -25.68 -21.66 -13.26
C ALA A 115 -25.41 -21.23 -14.70
N ASP A 116 -24.56 -20.22 -14.89
CA ASP A 116 -23.96 -19.95 -16.19
C ASP A 116 -22.52 -19.47 -16.02
N SER A 117 -21.61 -20.37 -16.38
CA SER A 117 -20.42 -20.09 -17.18
C SER A 117 -19.50 -18.95 -16.69
N SER A 118 -18.62 -19.25 -15.74
CA SER A 118 -17.42 -18.42 -15.46
C SER A 118 -16.10 -19.22 -15.48
N ASP A 119 -16.15 -20.56 -15.52
CA ASP A 119 -14.92 -21.39 -15.55
C ASP A 119 -14.18 -21.38 -16.91
N GLU A 120 -14.87 -21.11 -18.03
CA GLU A 120 -14.23 -21.06 -19.36
C GLU A 120 -13.41 -19.77 -19.58
N ALA A 121 -13.87 -18.63 -19.06
CA ALA A 121 -13.17 -17.35 -19.23
C ALA A 121 -11.85 -17.30 -18.45
N ASP A 122 -11.83 -17.91 -17.25
CA ASP A 122 -10.62 -18.00 -16.45
C ASP A 122 -9.61 -18.99 -17.07
N SER A 123 -10.09 -20.03 -17.76
CA SER A 123 -9.26 -21.01 -18.47
C SER A 123 -8.57 -20.40 -19.69
N GLU A 124 -9.27 -19.56 -20.46
CA GLU A 124 -8.71 -18.87 -21.63
C GLU A 124 -7.63 -17.83 -21.23
N LEU A 125 -7.82 -17.14 -20.10
CA LEU A 125 -6.81 -16.24 -19.52
C LEU A 125 -5.59 -17.00 -18.99
N LEU A 126 -5.78 -18.18 -18.40
CA LEU A 126 -4.70 -19.06 -17.96
C LEU A 126 -3.90 -19.61 -19.14
N GLU A 127 -4.54 -19.92 -20.27
CA GLU A 127 -3.86 -20.32 -21.51
C GLU A 127 -3.11 -19.17 -22.17
N GLN A 128 -3.63 -17.94 -22.14
CA GLN A 128 -2.88 -16.75 -22.57
C GLN A 128 -1.65 -16.48 -21.68
N LEU A 129 -1.76 -16.70 -20.37
CA LEU A 129 -0.65 -16.52 -19.44
C LEU A 129 0.39 -17.65 -19.58
N ALA A 130 -0.05 -18.88 -19.81
CA ALA A 130 0.81 -20.05 -20.08
C ALA A 130 1.44 -20.01 -21.48
N GLY A 131 0.87 -19.26 -22.42
CA GLY A 131 1.25 -19.18 -23.82
C GLY A 131 2.44 -18.27 -24.18
N THR A 132 3.18 -17.69 -23.23
CA THR A 132 4.37 -16.86 -23.54
C THR A 132 5.68 -17.65 -23.55
N ARG A 133 5.69 -18.83 -24.17
CA ARG A 133 6.91 -19.57 -24.54
C ARG A 133 6.68 -20.51 -25.72
N GLY A 134 6.51 -19.97 -26.93
CA GLY A 134 6.52 -20.84 -28.12
C GLY A 134 6.13 -20.19 -29.45
N ALA A 135 7.15 -19.78 -30.21
CA ALA A 135 7.21 -19.84 -31.68
C ALA A 135 6.20 -19.03 -32.52
N SER A 136 6.53 -17.76 -32.76
CA SER A 136 6.09 -17.04 -33.95
C SER A 136 6.98 -17.38 -35.16
N ALA A 137 6.31 -17.78 -36.24
CA ALA A 137 6.62 -17.56 -37.66
C ALA A 137 7.88 -18.20 -38.30
N ARG A 138 7.60 -19.07 -39.27
CA ARG A 138 8.51 -19.54 -40.32
C ARG A 138 8.85 -18.43 -41.33
N LYS A 139 10.13 -18.43 -41.71
CA LYS A 139 10.76 -18.10 -43.01
C LYS A 139 10.73 -16.64 -43.51
N THR A 140 11.92 -16.06 -43.62
CA THR A 140 12.65 -15.90 -44.90
C THR A 140 14.09 -15.38 -44.65
N LYS A 141 15.05 -15.97 -45.37
CA LYS A 141 16.46 -15.53 -45.49
C LYS A 141 16.51 -14.60 -46.71
N PRO A 142 17.29 -13.50 -46.73
CA PRO A 142 18.60 -13.59 -47.38
C PRO A 142 19.73 -12.73 -46.77
N THR A 143 20.95 -13.26 -46.95
CA THR A 143 22.25 -12.60 -47.19
C THR A 143 22.75 -11.40 -46.34
N ARG A 144 23.75 -11.72 -45.49
CA ARG A 144 25.09 -11.10 -45.37
C ARG A 144 25.18 -9.58 -45.58
N ALA A 145 25.33 -8.85 -44.48
CA ALA A 145 26.27 -7.74 -44.36
C ALA A 145 26.76 -7.66 -42.91
N ALA A 146 28.07 -7.79 -42.73
CA ALA A 146 28.74 -7.57 -41.46
C ALA A 146 28.67 -6.08 -41.13
N ASN A 147 28.12 -5.73 -39.96
CA ASN A 147 28.39 -4.43 -39.37
C ASN A 147 28.65 -4.60 -37.87
N THR A 148 29.94 -4.66 -37.54
CA THR A 148 30.47 -4.52 -36.18
C THR A 148 29.89 -3.28 -35.54
N THR A 149 28.94 -3.45 -34.62
CA THR A 149 28.46 -2.38 -33.76
C THR A 149 28.94 -2.70 -32.35
N ARG A 150 29.81 -1.84 -31.83
CA ARG A 150 30.45 -1.90 -30.51
C ARG A 150 29.43 -2.25 -29.39
N PRO A 151 29.86 -2.99 -28.35
CA PRO A 151 29.06 -3.10 -27.14
C PRO A 151 28.90 -1.70 -26.53
N GLY A 152 27.65 -1.26 -26.38
CA GLY A 152 27.30 0.02 -25.78
C GLY A 152 27.92 0.12 -24.39
N ALA A 153 28.68 1.19 -24.17
CA ALA A 153 29.22 1.55 -22.87
C ALA A 153 28.06 1.74 -21.88
N GLY A 154 28.03 0.91 -20.85
CA GLY A 154 27.07 1.02 -19.75
C GLY A 154 27.14 2.39 -19.07
N PHE A 155 26.01 2.83 -18.56
CA PHE A 155 25.88 4.06 -17.78
C PHE A 155 26.88 4.07 -16.62
N SER A 156 27.88 4.95 -16.67
CA SER A 156 28.87 5.15 -15.62
C SER A 156 28.57 6.46 -14.87
N PRO A 157 27.92 6.40 -13.69
CA PRO A 157 27.53 7.60 -12.93
C PRO A 157 28.72 8.42 -12.43
N LEU A 158 29.94 7.88 -12.50
CA LEU A 158 31.17 8.58 -12.12
C LEU A 158 31.80 9.41 -13.25
N GLN A 159 31.34 9.29 -14.50
CA GLN A 159 31.91 10.06 -15.61
C GLN A 159 31.57 11.56 -15.53
N ASN A 160 30.55 11.95 -14.77
CA ASN A 160 30.15 13.35 -14.57
C ASN A 160 30.54 13.90 -13.17
N ALA A 161 31.26 13.13 -12.35
CA ALA A 161 31.65 13.58 -11.02
C ALA A 161 32.89 14.50 -11.12
N THR A 162 32.67 15.82 -10.99
CA THR A 162 33.75 16.79 -10.91
C THR A 162 34.27 16.85 -9.46
N PRO A 163 35.55 16.57 -9.17
CA PRO A 163 36.05 16.59 -7.80
C PRO A 163 36.15 18.04 -7.27
N PRO A 164 35.92 18.25 -5.96
CA PRO A 164 36.00 19.58 -5.36
C PRO A 164 37.45 20.09 -5.41
N LYS A 165 37.62 21.30 -5.96
CA LYS A 165 38.89 22.03 -5.90
C LYS A 165 39.21 22.36 -4.44
N LYS A 166 40.30 21.81 -3.92
CA LYS A 166 40.85 22.19 -2.61
C LYS A 166 41.14 23.70 -2.60
N ARG A 167 40.64 24.39 -1.58
CA ARG A 167 41.10 25.72 -1.18
C ARG A 167 42.34 25.59 -0.30
#